data_AF-A0AAX6FJ50-F1
#
_entry.id   AF-A0AAX6FJ50-F1
#
_cell.length_a   1.000
_cell.length_b   1.000
_cell.length_c   1.000
_cell.angle_alpha   90.00
_cell.angle_beta   90.00
_cell.angle_gamma   90.00
#
_symmetry.space_group_name_H-M   'P 1'
#
loop_
_entity.id
_entity.type
_entity.pdbx_description
1 polymer ?
#
loop_
_entity_poly.entity_id
_entity_poly.type
_entity_poly.pdbx_seq_one_letter_code
_entity_poly.pdbx_strand_id
1 'polypeptide(L)'
;MVVNGRPLKRAKRRVTADLHDFLTFPLPSAAGGSGGDFRSSVRSFLARHCRLPPPASSVLSPLAVTSVSLLTWRVTFRIGKGEEEGDGMGRRNGVVEMDVVEEDVRRSRSVYCDQCRVVGWSGHPVCGKRYHFIIRSEINPIPGYHQMCTRCGSLLHMLDSRCVSCKYEMTVEDYEDWAYRQLDDATHLLHGVVHANGYGHLLRVNGREGGSKCLTGCDIMSFWDRLCKMLHVRKVTVMDISKKYGVEYRLLHAVTAGHPWYGDWGYKFGAGSYAVTSDAYKKAVETLSRIPLSFFSPKHDLLGLHCRIQSHCTGPSQTANWRR
;
A
#
# COMPACT_ATOMS: atom_id res chain seq x y z
N MET A 1 42.21 -50.57 -14.91
CA MET A 1 41.96 -49.10 -14.91
C MET A 1 40.65 -48.86 -14.17
N VAL A 2 40.63 -48.04 -13.12
CA VAL A 2 39.39 -47.75 -12.35
C VAL A 2 38.88 -46.38 -12.76
N VAL A 3 37.67 -46.32 -13.31
CA VAL A 3 37.05 -45.07 -13.78
C VAL A 3 36.23 -44.46 -12.64
N ASN A 4 36.78 -43.45 -11.97
CA ASN A 4 36.06 -42.70 -10.93
C ASN A 4 35.05 -41.73 -11.56
N GLY A 5 33.76 -42.10 -11.53
CA GLY A 5 32.67 -41.22 -11.93
C GLY A 5 32.54 -40.01 -11.00
N ARG A 6 32.56 -38.78 -11.55
CA ARG A 6 32.36 -37.55 -10.78
C ARG A 6 30.87 -37.38 -10.40
N PRO A 7 30.53 -36.93 -9.18
CA PRO A 7 29.14 -36.65 -8.83
C PRO A 7 28.61 -35.42 -9.60
N LEU A 8 27.43 -35.55 -10.20
CA LEU A 8 26.75 -34.44 -10.85
C LEU A 8 26.33 -33.39 -9.82
N LYS A 9 26.82 -32.15 -9.97
CA LYS A 9 26.45 -31.02 -9.10
C LYS A 9 24.95 -30.72 -9.26
N ARG A 10 24.15 -31.08 -8.25
CA ARG A 10 22.73 -30.73 -8.15
C ARG A 10 22.59 -29.20 -8.17
N ALA A 11 21.96 -28.67 -9.22
CA ALA A 11 21.78 -27.23 -9.38
C ALA A 11 20.99 -26.62 -8.20
N LYS A 12 21.50 -25.55 -7.60
CA LYS A 12 20.77 -24.78 -6.58
C LYS A 12 19.60 -24.04 -7.26
N ARG A 13 18.38 -24.62 -7.17
CA ARG A 13 17.11 -23.96 -7.50
C ARG A 13 17.07 -22.61 -6.78
N ARG A 14 16.98 -21.49 -7.51
CA ARG A 14 16.92 -20.16 -6.90
C ARG A 14 15.60 -20.03 -6.14
N VAL A 15 15.68 -19.73 -4.84
CA VAL A 15 14.55 -19.62 -3.90
C VAL A 15 13.48 -18.60 -4.34
N THR A 16 13.85 -17.65 -5.21
CA THR A 16 12.95 -16.61 -5.74
C THR A 16 12.11 -17.04 -6.94
N ALA A 17 12.37 -18.20 -7.57
CA ALA A 17 11.63 -18.65 -8.75
C ALA A 17 10.17 -19.03 -8.44
N ASP A 18 9.91 -19.46 -7.20
CA ASP A 18 8.61 -19.93 -6.72
C ASP A 18 7.71 -18.78 -6.17
N LEU A 19 8.18 -17.53 -6.26
CA LEU A 19 7.42 -16.34 -5.83
C LEU A 19 6.49 -15.82 -6.93
N HIS A 20 5.33 -15.31 -6.52
CA HIS A 20 4.41 -14.59 -7.39
C HIS A 20 5.00 -13.27 -7.88
N ASP A 21 4.71 -12.89 -9.14
CA ASP A 21 5.13 -11.60 -9.70
C ASP A 21 4.20 -10.48 -9.25
N PHE A 22 4.75 -9.43 -8.64
CA PHE A 22 3.97 -8.27 -8.18
C PHE A 22 3.16 -7.62 -9.32
N LEU A 23 3.72 -7.60 -10.53
CA LEU A 23 3.12 -6.87 -11.66
C LEU A 23 1.95 -7.64 -12.31
N THR A 24 1.87 -8.96 -12.14
CA THR A 24 0.81 -9.80 -12.72
C THR A 24 -0.03 -10.55 -11.70
N PHE A 25 0.32 -10.53 -10.42
CA PHE A 25 -0.47 -11.15 -9.36
C PHE A 25 -1.70 -10.30 -8.99
N PRO A 26 -2.84 -10.92 -8.67
CA PRO A 26 -3.21 -12.30 -8.99
C PRO A 26 -3.43 -12.51 -10.50
N LEU A 27 -3.02 -13.68 -11.00
CA LEU A 27 -3.20 -14.06 -12.41
C LEU A 27 -4.70 -14.07 -12.79
N PRO A 28 -5.09 -13.61 -13.99
CA PRO A 28 -6.51 -13.45 -14.36
C PRO A 28 -7.36 -14.71 -14.17
N SER A 29 -6.83 -15.89 -14.47
CA SER A 29 -7.56 -17.16 -14.29
C SER A 29 -7.81 -17.52 -12.81
N ALA A 30 -7.01 -17.01 -11.87
CA ALA A 30 -7.21 -17.22 -10.44
C ALA A 30 -8.27 -16.27 -9.83
N ALA A 31 -8.64 -15.20 -10.55
CA ALA A 31 -9.72 -14.29 -10.17
C ALA A 31 -11.11 -14.78 -10.62
N GLY A 32 -11.20 -15.86 -11.40
CA GLY A 32 -12.45 -16.47 -11.87
C GLY A 32 -13.15 -17.41 -10.86
N GLY A 33 -12.69 -17.47 -9.62
CA GLY A 33 -13.21 -18.40 -8.61
C GLY A 33 -14.53 -17.96 -7.98
N SER A 34 -15.64 -18.56 -8.42
CA SER A 34 -16.92 -18.72 -7.70
C SER A 34 -17.30 -17.66 -6.65
N GLY A 35 -18.00 -16.60 -7.06
CA GLY A 35 -18.94 -15.78 -6.27
C GLY A 35 -18.73 -15.67 -4.74
N GLY A 36 -17.52 -15.33 -4.29
CA GLY A 36 -17.16 -15.26 -2.87
C GLY A 36 -17.51 -13.93 -2.20
N ASP A 37 -17.64 -13.96 -0.87
CA ASP A 37 -17.63 -12.74 -0.06
C ASP A 37 -16.19 -12.38 0.37
N PHE A 38 -15.96 -11.12 0.76
CA PHE A 38 -14.64 -10.65 1.17
C PHE A 38 -14.04 -11.50 2.31
N ARG A 39 -14.86 -11.91 3.29
CA ARG A 39 -14.41 -12.67 4.47
C ARG A 39 -13.84 -14.03 4.09
N SER A 40 -14.50 -14.74 3.18
CA SER A 40 -14.05 -16.06 2.73
C SER A 40 -12.84 -15.94 1.81
N SER A 41 -12.83 -14.91 0.97
CA SER A 41 -11.75 -14.61 0.04
C SER A 41 -10.45 -14.21 0.76
N VAL A 42 -10.52 -13.33 1.76
CA VAL A 42 -9.33 -12.93 2.56
C VAL A 42 -8.78 -14.08 3.39
N ARG A 43 -9.63 -14.92 4.01
CA ARG A 43 -9.16 -16.14 4.70
C ARG A 43 -8.45 -17.10 3.75
N SER A 44 -9.04 -17.32 2.57
CA SER A 44 -8.46 -18.17 1.53
C SER A 44 -7.15 -17.61 0.96
N PHE A 45 -7.03 -16.29 0.85
CA PHE A 45 -5.80 -15.61 0.44
C PHE A 45 -4.70 -15.75 1.50
N LEU A 46 -5.00 -15.44 2.76
CA LEU A 46 -4.08 -15.57 3.89
C LEU A 46 -3.54 -17.00 4.02
N ALA A 47 -4.42 -18.01 3.91
CA ALA A 47 -4.04 -19.42 4.03
C ALA A 47 -3.19 -19.95 2.85
N ARG A 48 -3.34 -19.39 1.64
CA ARG A 48 -2.65 -19.87 0.42
C ARG A 48 -1.37 -19.11 0.08
N HIS A 49 -1.34 -17.80 0.30
CA HIS A 49 -0.28 -16.93 -0.21
C HIS A 49 0.53 -16.26 0.91
N CYS A 50 -0.04 -16.11 2.09
CA CYS A 50 0.65 -15.48 3.21
C CYS A 50 1.23 -16.52 4.16
N ARG A 51 2.27 -16.13 4.89
CA ARG A 51 2.85 -16.89 6.00
C ARG A 51 2.77 -16.02 7.24
N LEU A 52 2.66 -16.63 8.42
CA LEU A 52 3.02 -15.89 9.62
C LEU A 52 4.51 -15.53 9.49
N PRO A 53 4.89 -14.25 9.70
CA PRO A 53 6.29 -13.90 9.77
C PRO A 53 6.93 -14.73 10.90
N PRO A 54 8.20 -15.13 10.78
CA PRO A 54 8.85 -15.86 11.85
C PRO A 54 8.76 -15.02 13.14
N PRO A 55 8.36 -15.62 14.28
CA PRO A 55 8.46 -14.92 15.55
C PRO A 55 9.91 -14.46 15.72
N ALA A 56 10.12 -13.25 16.26
CA ALA A 56 11.44 -12.79 16.64
C ALA A 56 12.12 -13.90 17.45
N SER A 57 13.26 -14.41 16.98
CA SER A 57 13.73 -15.77 17.27
C SER A 57 14.13 -16.01 18.75
N SER A 58 13.15 -16.13 19.64
CA SER A 58 13.27 -16.67 20.98
C SER A 58 11.90 -17.04 21.56
N VAL A 59 11.73 -18.30 21.95
CA VAL A 59 10.47 -18.86 22.48
C VAL A 59 10.30 -18.53 23.99
N LEU A 60 10.77 -17.35 24.43
CA LEU A 60 10.92 -17.02 25.86
C LEU A 60 10.51 -15.61 26.29
N SER A 61 10.03 -14.74 25.39
CA SER A 61 9.38 -13.49 25.78
C SER A 61 7.90 -13.48 25.37
N PRO A 62 6.96 -13.71 26.32
CA PRO A 62 5.52 -13.64 26.06
C PRO A 62 5.02 -12.27 25.60
N LEU A 63 5.86 -11.23 25.68
CA LEU A 63 5.49 -9.83 25.43
C LEU A 63 5.83 -9.35 24.02
N ALA A 64 6.75 -10.02 23.32
CA ALA A 64 7.14 -9.65 21.95
C ALA A 64 6.21 -10.22 20.87
N VAL A 65 5.26 -11.08 21.26
CA VAL A 65 4.36 -11.79 20.34
C VAL A 65 2.93 -11.30 20.53
N THR A 66 2.40 -10.67 19.47
CA THR A 66 1.04 -10.11 19.33
C THR A 66 0.70 -8.95 20.26
N SER A 67 0.43 -7.77 19.67
CA SER A 67 -0.58 -6.89 20.26
C SER A 67 -1.89 -7.66 20.29
N VAL A 68 -2.64 -7.50 21.38
CA VAL A 68 -3.82 -8.31 21.73
C VAL A 68 -4.95 -8.17 20.68
N SER A 69 -4.89 -7.12 19.88
CA SER A 69 -5.81 -6.77 18.79
C SER A 69 -5.24 -6.94 17.38
N LEU A 70 -3.94 -7.18 17.18
CA LEU A 70 -3.29 -7.15 15.85
C LEU A 70 -2.57 -8.48 15.51
N LEU A 71 -2.97 -9.12 14.42
CA LEU A 71 -2.32 -10.31 13.87
C LEU A 71 -1.79 -10.03 12.45
N THR A 72 -0.48 -10.21 12.26
CA THR A 72 0.21 -9.91 11.00
C THR A 72 0.59 -11.20 10.26
N TRP A 73 0.24 -11.29 8.99
CA TRP A 73 0.82 -12.22 8.02
C TRP A 73 1.63 -11.45 6.99
N ARG A 74 2.53 -12.14 6.29
CA ARG A 74 3.37 -11.58 5.23
C ARG A 74 3.28 -12.40 3.95
N VAL A 75 3.27 -11.71 2.81
CA VAL A 75 3.47 -12.32 1.49
C VAL A 75 4.58 -11.60 0.75
N THR A 76 5.42 -12.37 0.08
CA THR A 76 6.62 -11.89 -0.60
C THR A 76 6.45 -12.07 -2.11
N PHE A 77 6.59 -10.98 -2.85
CA PHE A 77 6.49 -10.94 -4.31
C PHE A 77 7.86 -10.70 -4.94
N ARG A 78 8.14 -11.35 -6.07
CA ARG A 78 9.22 -10.93 -6.97
C ARG A 78 8.70 -9.81 -7.87
N ILE A 79 9.55 -8.86 -8.24
CA ILE A 79 9.27 -7.96 -9.37
C ILE A 79 9.88 -8.61 -10.62
N GLY A 80 9.11 -8.67 -11.70
CA GLY A 80 9.46 -9.39 -12.93
C GLY A 80 10.89 -9.18 -13.45
N LYS A 81 11.46 -10.27 -13.99
CA LYS A 81 12.78 -10.36 -14.63
C LYS A 81 13.04 -9.18 -15.56
N GLY A 82 14.28 -8.71 -15.60
CA GLY A 82 14.79 -8.15 -16.86
C GLY A 82 14.85 -9.28 -17.89
N GLU A 83 14.18 -9.09 -19.03
CA GLU A 83 14.51 -9.83 -20.23
C GLU A 83 15.87 -9.30 -20.71
N GLU A 84 16.79 -10.21 -20.98
CA GLU A 84 18.16 -9.88 -21.37
C GLU A 84 18.16 -9.52 -22.87
N GLU A 85 17.99 -8.25 -23.21
CA GLU A 85 18.42 -7.68 -24.51
C GLU A 85 18.34 -6.14 -24.49
N GLY A 86 19.38 -5.47 -25.01
CA GLY A 86 19.32 -4.03 -25.37
C GLY A 86 19.52 -2.99 -24.25
N ASP A 87 20.79 -2.74 -23.90
CA ASP A 87 21.40 -1.47 -23.44
C ASP A 87 20.66 -0.50 -22.47
N GLY A 88 21.34 -0.08 -21.40
CA GLY A 88 20.96 1.08 -20.56
C GLY A 88 20.05 0.83 -19.34
N MET A 89 20.66 0.83 -18.13
CA MET A 89 19.98 0.90 -16.82
C MET A 89 19.09 -0.31 -16.43
N GLY A 90 19.73 -1.47 -16.21
CA GLY A 90 19.07 -2.71 -15.82
C GLY A 90 18.20 -2.62 -14.55
N ARG A 91 16.93 -3.00 -14.68
CA ARG A 91 15.98 -3.17 -13.57
C ARG A 91 16.47 -4.29 -12.64
N ARG A 92 17.04 -3.93 -11.48
CA ARG A 92 17.43 -4.90 -10.44
C ARG A 92 16.24 -5.83 -10.12
N ASN A 93 16.49 -7.14 -10.04
CA ASN A 93 15.51 -8.13 -9.57
C ASN A 93 15.11 -7.81 -8.12
N GLY A 94 14.04 -7.04 -7.96
CA GLY A 94 13.52 -6.61 -6.67
C GLY A 94 12.61 -7.66 -6.03
N VAL A 95 12.55 -7.63 -4.70
CA VAL A 95 11.59 -8.37 -3.89
C VAL A 95 10.79 -7.35 -3.09
N VAL A 96 9.47 -7.52 -3.04
CA VAL A 96 8.55 -6.66 -2.30
C VAL A 96 7.79 -7.50 -1.28
N GLU A 97 7.78 -7.06 -0.04
CA GLU A 97 6.98 -7.67 1.02
C GLU A 97 5.71 -6.85 1.24
N MET A 98 4.57 -7.53 1.31
CA MET A 98 3.31 -6.96 1.79
C MET A 98 2.94 -7.63 3.11
N ASP A 99 2.78 -6.81 4.15
CA ASP A 99 2.14 -7.21 5.40
C ASP A 99 0.61 -7.14 5.22
N VAL A 100 -0.10 -8.14 5.72
CA VAL A 100 -1.53 -8.10 5.96
C VAL A 100 -1.75 -8.14 7.46
N VAL A 101 -2.36 -7.11 8.04
CA VAL A 101 -2.67 -7.06 9.48
C VAL A 101 -4.18 -7.18 9.67
N GLU A 102 -4.64 -8.27 10.29
CA GLU A 102 -6.01 -8.36 10.80
C GLU A 102 -6.05 -7.66 12.16
N GLU A 103 -7.00 -6.76 12.30
CA GLU A 103 -7.26 -6.02 13.52
C GLU A 103 -8.63 -6.40 14.08
N ASP A 104 -8.65 -6.88 15.33
CA ASP A 104 -9.87 -7.01 16.13
C ASP A 104 -10.29 -5.64 16.64
N VAL A 105 -11.29 -5.06 15.97
CA VAL A 105 -11.78 -3.71 16.22
C VAL A 105 -12.39 -3.57 17.61
N ARG A 106 -12.84 -4.66 18.24
CA ARG A 106 -13.42 -4.64 19.60
C ARG A 106 -12.36 -4.57 20.70
N ARG A 107 -11.15 -5.03 20.40
CA ARG A 107 -9.99 -5.03 21.31
C ARG A 107 -9.00 -3.92 20.95
N SER A 108 -9.28 -3.19 19.89
CA SER A 108 -8.45 -2.12 19.36
C SER A 108 -8.64 -0.80 20.12
N ARG A 109 -7.57 0.00 20.13
CA ARG A 109 -7.57 1.39 20.57
C ARG A 109 -8.45 2.30 19.70
N SER A 110 -8.72 1.92 18.45
CA SER A 110 -9.49 2.71 17.48
C SER A 110 -10.64 1.88 16.89
N VAL A 111 -11.73 1.80 17.68
CA VAL A 111 -12.99 1.12 17.35
C VAL A 111 -13.67 1.73 16.10
N TYR A 112 -13.46 3.02 15.87
CA TYR A 112 -13.99 3.74 14.73
C TYR A 112 -12.99 3.75 13.57
N CYS A 113 -13.48 3.92 12.34
CA CYS A 113 -12.62 4.20 11.20
C CYS A 113 -12.84 5.65 10.76
N ASP A 114 -11.80 6.48 10.85
CA ASP A 114 -11.88 7.89 10.47
C ASP A 114 -12.32 8.08 9.00
N GLN A 115 -11.91 7.18 8.11
CA GLN A 115 -12.36 7.21 6.71
C GLN A 115 -13.85 6.92 6.59
N CYS A 116 -14.37 5.93 7.34
CA CYS A 116 -15.80 5.67 7.41
C CYS A 116 -16.59 6.88 7.93
N ARG A 117 -16.08 7.59 8.94
CA ARG A 117 -16.67 8.85 9.43
C ARG A 117 -16.78 9.89 8.31
N VAL A 118 -15.71 10.11 7.55
CA VAL A 118 -15.68 11.09 6.44
C VAL A 118 -16.57 10.68 5.25
N VAL A 119 -16.80 9.37 5.03
CA VAL A 119 -17.72 8.89 3.96
C VAL A 119 -19.17 8.68 4.39
N GLY A 120 -19.55 9.17 5.58
CA GLY A 120 -20.95 9.24 6.03
C GLY A 120 -21.45 8.09 6.91
N TRP A 121 -20.57 7.29 7.52
CA TRP A 121 -20.95 6.27 8.51
C TRP A 121 -21.01 6.82 9.95
N SER A 122 -20.70 8.11 10.13
CA SER A 122 -20.67 8.81 11.43
C SER A 122 -19.73 8.12 12.43
N GLY A 123 -19.99 8.23 13.73
CA GLY A 123 -19.21 7.59 14.80
C GLY A 123 -19.70 6.18 15.17
N HIS A 124 -20.05 5.34 14.19
CA HIS A 124 -20.52 3.97 14.45
C HIS A 124 -19.46 2.91 14.11
N PRO A 125 -19.32 1.83 14.91
CA PRO A 125 -18.44 0.72 14.56
C PRO A 125 -18.95 -0.01 13.32
N VAL A 126 -18.11 -0.13 12.28
CA VAL A 126 -18.52 -0.67 10.98
C VAL A 126 -18.50 -2.19 10.94
N CYS A 127 -17.49 -2.80 11.55
CA CYS A 127 -17.25 -4.25 11.58
C CYS A 127 -16.39 -4.59 12.80
N GLY A 128 -16.55 -5.79 13.36
CA GLY A 128 -15.69 -6.29 14.43
C GLY A 128 -14.25 -6.64 13.99
N LYS A 129 -13.97 -6.67 12.67
CA LYS A 129 -12.62 -6.85 12.12
C LYS A 129 -12.37 -5.91 10.94
N ARG A 130 -11.12 -5.47 10.79
CA ARG A 130 -10.59 -4.80 9.59
C ARG A 130 -9.21 -5.36 9.22
N TYR A 131 -8.84 -5.25 7.95
CA TYR A 131 -7.60 -5.81 7.39
C TYR A 131 -6.79 -4.70 6.74
N HIS A 132 -5.56 -4.51 7.19
CA HIS A 132 -4.63 -3.52 6.64
C HIS A 132 -3.70 -4.24 5.67
N PHE A 133 -3.57 -3.75 4.44
CA PHE A 133 -2.67 -4.23 3.41
C PHE A 133 -1.57 -3.19 3.23
N ILE A 134 -0.36 -3.52 3.68
CA ILE A 134 0.74 -2.58 3.85
C ILE A 134 1.96 -3.05 3.06
N ILE A 135 2.48 -2.19 2.19
CA ILE A 135 3.83 -2.33 1.60
C ILE A 135 4.68 -1.21 2.17
N ARG A 136 5.75 -1.56 2.90
CA ARG A 136 6.63 -0.59 3.57
C ARG A 136 7.68 -0.02 2.60
N SER A 137 8.17 1.20 2.85
CA SER A 137 9.22 1.81 2.04
C SER A 137 10.59 1.21 2.33
N GLU A 138 11.41 1.07 1.28
CA GLU A 138 12.78 0.57 1.39
C GLU A 138 13.80 1.65 1.83
N ILE A 139 13.36 2.87 2.14
CA ILE A 139 14.25 3.98 2.60
C ILE A 139 14.51 3.89 4.10
N ASN A 140 13.53 3.40 4.87
CA ASN A 140 13.73 2.96 6.25
C ASN A 140 13.59 1.43 6.30
N PRO A 141 14.57 0.66 5.77
CA PRO A 141 14.58 -0.78 5.91
C PRO A 141 14.99 -1.10 7.34
N ILE A 142 14.08 -0.91 8.30
CA ILE A 142 14.16 -1.56 9.61
C ILE A 142 14.06 -3.06 9.29
N PRO A 143 15.16 -3.83 9.31
CA PRO A 143 15.19 -5.13 8.64
C PRO A 143 14.60 -6.16 9.59
N GLY A 144 13.31 -6.46 9.43
CA GLY A 144 12.58 -7.27 10.41
C GLY A 144 12.27 -6.49 11.70
N TYR A 145 11.81 -7.21 12.72
CA TYR A 145 11.11 -6.71 13.91
C TYR A 145 11.96 -5.93 14.94
N HIS A 146 13.00 -5.21 14.49
CA HIS A 146 13.82 -4.37 15.36
C HIS A 146 13.02 -3.15 15.82
N GLN A 147 12.58 -3.20 17.07
CA GLN A 147 11.83 -2.12 17.71
C GLN A 147 12.78 -0.99 18.11
N MET A 148 12.22 0.20 18.28
CA MET A 148 12.93 1.37 18.83
C MET A 148 12.38 1.64 20.23
N CYS A 149 13.26 1.99 21.16
CA CYS A 149 12.85 2.38 22.50
C CYS A 149 11.94 3.62 22.43
N THR A 150 10.72 3.53 22.96
CA THR A 150 9.72 4.61 22.98
C THR A 150 10.24 5.87 23.69
N ARG A 151 11.18 5.73 24.63
CA ARG A 151 11.75 6.82 25.42
C ARG A 151 12.93 7.56 24.75
N CYS A 152 13.78 6.87 23.99
CA CYS A 152 15.04 7.45 23.49
C CYS A 152 15.36 7.15 22.01
N GLY A 153 14.47 6.47 21.28
CA GLY A 153 14.64 6.15 19.85
C GLY A 153 15.75 5.15 19.51
N SER A 154 16.56 4.71 20.49
CA SER A 154 17.63 3.74 20.27
C SER A 154 17.07 2.36 19.86
N LEU A 155 17.77 1.68 18.96
CA LEU A 155 17.41 0.33 18.51
C LEU A 155 17.42 -0.65 19.68
N LEU A 156 16.33 -1.40 19.85
CA LEU A 156 16.26 -2.51 20.79
C LEU A 156 16.86 -3.75 20.16
N HIS A 157 17.63 -4.49 20.95
CA HIS A 157 18.10 -5.81 20.55
C HIS A 157 16.93 -6.79 20.66
N MET A 158 16.79 -7.70 19.69
CA MET A 158 15.59 -8.52 19.44
C MET A 158 15.14 -9.45 20.59
N LEU A 159 15.93 -9.53 21.66
CA LEU A 159 15.74 -10.44 22.79
C LEU A 159 15.48 -9.71 24.12
N ASP A 160 15.70 -8.40 24.17
CA ASP A 160 15.74 -7.64 25.42
C ASP A 160 14.56 -6.68 25.54
N SER A 161 13.72 -6.85 26.56
CA SER A 161 12.70 -5.85 26.94
C SER A 161 13.32 -4.53 27.41
N ARG A 162 14.60 -4.54 27.79
CA ARG A 162 15.30 -3.40 28.37
C ARG A 162 16.21 -2.71 27.35
N CYS A 163 15.98 -1.42 27.14
CA CYS A 163 16.80 -0.60 26.26
C CYS A 163 18.25 -0.56 26.73
N VAL A 164 19.19 -0.93 25.86
CA VAL A 164 20.63 -0.91 26.15
C VAL A 164 21.11 0.50 26.54
N SER A 165 20.60 1.54 25.88
CA SER A 165 21.04 2.93 26.03
C SER A 165 20.46 3.62 27.27
N CYS A 166 19.14 3.62 27.46
CA CYS A 166 18.49 4.37 28.56
C CYS A 166 18.00 3.49 29.72
N LYS A 167 18.23 2.17 29.67
CA LYS A 167 17.79 1.15 30.65
C LYS A 167 16.28 1.10 30.92
N TYR A 168 15.47 1.81 30.13
CA TYR A 168 14.01 1.70 30.16
C TYR A 168 13.55 0.30 29.79
N GLU A 169 12.57 -0.23 30.51
CA GLU A 169 11.97 -1.53 30.26
C GLU A 169 10.62 -1.35 29.57
N MET A 170 10.51 -1.92 28.37
CA MET A 170 9.34 -1.82 27.51
C MET A 170 8.17 -2.56 28.11
N THR A 171 7.07 -1.85 28.35
CA THR A 171 5.81 -2.42 28.84
C THR A 171 4.98 -3.00 27.70
N VAL A 172 4.00 -3.85 28.00
CA VAL A 172 3.04 -4.37 26.99
C VAL A 172 2.40 -3.24 26.20
N GLU A 173 2.07 -2.14 26.88
CA GLU A 173 1.47 -0.95 26.29
C GLU A 173 2.41 -0.28 25.27
N ASP A 174 3.73 -0.22 25.52
CA ASP A 174 4.74 0.26 24.56
C ASP A 174 4.80 -0.58 23.28
N TYR A 175 4.69 -1.92 23.41
CA TYR A 175 4.68 -2.83 22.26
C TYR A 175 3.43 -2.60 21.40
N GLU A 176 2.26 -2.40 22.02
CA GLU A 176 1.03 -2.06 21.30
C GLU A 176 1.11 -0.66 20.69
N ASP A 177 1.56 0.34 21.44
CA ASP A 177 1.83 1.71 20.98
C ASP A 177 2.66 1.71 19.70
N TRP A 178 3.77 0.95 19.71
CA TRP A 178 4.65 0.80 18.57
C TRP A 178 3.93 0.14 17.39
N ALA A 179 3.19 -0.95 17.63
CA ALA A 179 2.45 -1.64 16.57
C ALA A 179 1.40 -0.74 15.89
N TYR A 180 0.70 0.11 16.65
CA TYR A 180 -0.23 1.10 16.09
C TYR A 180 0.49 2.21 15.31
N ARG A 181 1.59 2.76 15.84
CA ARG A 181 2.43 3.74 15.09
C ARG A 181 2.94 3.17 13.76
N GLN A 182 3.19 1.86 13.67
CA GLN A 182 3.57 1.18 12.43
C GLN A 182 2.43 1.05 11.40
N LEU A 183 1.17 1.29 11.79
CA LEU A 183 0.02 1.39 10.88
C LEU A 183 -0.18 2.82 10.36
N ASP A 184 0.18 3.85 11.15
CA ASP A 184 -0.04 5.27 10.79
C ASP A 184 1.14 5.92 10.01
N ASP A 185 2.22 5.17 9.79
CA ASP A 185 3.42 5.62 9.08
C ASP A 185 3.11 6.07 7.63
N ALA A 186 3.28 7.37 7.39
CA ALA A 186 2.99 8.00 6.11
C ALA A 186 3.93 7.58 4.97
N THR A 187 5.04 6.88 5.26
CA THR A 187 6.02 6.44 4.26
C THR A 187 5.67 5.12 3.56
N HIS A 188 4.59 4.42 3.97
CA HIS A 188 4.16 3.19 3.29
C HIS A 188 3.97 3.40 1.78
N LEU A 189 4.52 2.50 0.96
CA LEU A 189 4.33 2.47 -0.50
C LEU A 189 2.87 2.19 -0.86
N LEU A 190 2.24 1.27 -0.14
CA LEU A 190 0.81 1.01 -0.20
C LEU A 190 0.28 0.91 1.22
N HIS A 191 -0.85 1.57 1.49
CA HIS A 191 -1.67 1.26 2.66
C HIS A 191 -3.14 1.29 2.26
N GLY A 192 -3.75 0.12 2.22
CA GLY A 192 -5.20 -0.05 2.10
C GLY A 192 -5.79 -0.67 3.37
N VAL A 193 -7.02 -0.32 3.73
CA VAL A 193 -7.77 -0.91 4.83
C VAL A 193 -9.08 -1.47 4.28
N VAL A 194 -9.47 -2.68 4.65
CA VAL A 194 -10.75 -3.29 4.26
C VAL A 194 -11.47 -3.87 5.48
N HIS A 195 -12.69 -3.41 5.73
CA HIS A 195 -13.57 -3.93 6.77
C HIS A 195 -14.12 -5.30 6.40
N ALA A 196 -14.45 -6.13 7.40
CA ALA A 196 -14.98 -7.47 7.18
C ALA A 196 -16.26 -7.53 6.32
N ASN A 197 -17.02 -6.43 6.18
CA ASN A 197 -18.19 -6.34 5.29
C ASN A 197 -17.82 -6.11 3.82
N GLY A 198 -16.54 -6.00 3.46
CA GLY A 198 -16.03 -5.76 2.11
C GLY A 198 -15.96 -4.29 1.68
N TYR A 199 -16.22 -3.32 2.57
CA TYR A 199 -15.91 -1.90 2.32
C TYR A 199 -14.46 -1.61 2.67
N GLY A 200 -13.75 -0.87 1.82
CA GLY A 200 -12.37 -0.49 2.05
C GLY A 200 -12.04 0.96 1.75
N HIS A 201 -10.83 1.34 2.13
CA HIS A 201 -10.25 2.67 2.03
C HIS A 201 -8.80 2.54 1.57
N LEU A 202 -8.41 3.31 0.55
CA LEU A 202 -7.03 3.45 0.13
C LEU A 202 -6.45 4.70 0.80
N LEU A 203 -5.43 4.53 1.64
CA LEU A 203 -4.87 5.57 2.51
C LEU A 203 -3.56 6.14 1.96
N ARG A 204 -2.71 5.29 1.39
CA ARG A 204 -1.38 5.65 0.86
C ARG A 204 -1.10 4.93 -0.46
N VAL A 205 -0.56 5.68 -1.42
CA VAL A 205 0.08 5.18 -2.65
C VAL A 205 1.31 6.04 -2.89
N ASN A 206 2.47 5.55 -2.46
CA ASN A 206 3.77 6.21 -2.57
C ASN A 206 4.63 5.42 -3.55
N GLY A 207 4.75 5.90 -4.79
CA GLY A 207 5.60 5.32 -5.83
C GLY A 207 7.06 5.73 -5.69
N ARG A 208 7.78 5.85 -6.82
CA ARG A 208 9.19 6.26 -6.87
C ARG A 208 9.49 7.56 -6.11
N GLU A 209 8.67 8.58 -6.30
CA GLU A 209 8.83 9.88 -5.59
C GLU A 209 8.46 9.83 -4.11
N GLY A 210 7.69 8.83 -3.69
CA GLY A 210 7.46 8.51 -2.28
C GLY A 210 8.51 7.56 -1.69
N GLY A 211 9.60 7.30 -2.42
CA GLY A 211 10.76 6.55 -1.95
C GLY A 211 10.88 5.11 -2.44
N SER A 212 9.99 4.61 -3.30
CA SER A 212 10.18 3.27 -3.88
C SER A 212 11.35 3.22 -4.85
N LYS A 213 12.27 2.26 -4.69
CA LYS A 213 13.36 2.07 -5.65
C LYS A 213 12.87 1.40 -6.95
N CYS A 214 11.77 0.66 -6.87
CA CYS A 214 11.36 -0.31 -7.87
C CYS A 214 9.94 -0.12 -8.41
N LEU A 215 8.97 0.29 -7.59
CA LEU A 215 7.56 0.42 -7.96
C LEU A 215 7.16 1.86 -8.29
N THR A 216 6.43 2.05 -9.39
CA THR A 216 5.70 3.30 -9.66
C THR A 216 4.37 3.33 -8.91
N GLY A 217 3.75 4.51 -8.81
CA GLY A 217 2.39 4.61 -8.27
C GLY A 217 1.37 3.82 -9.10
N CYS A 218 1.59 3.71 -10.42
CA CYS A 218 0.74 2.93 -11.32
C CYS A 218 0.88 1.42 -11.07
N ASP A 219 2.08 0.91 -10.78
CA ASP A 219 2.30 -0.50 -10.43
C ASP A 219 1.55 -0.86 -9.15
N ILE A 220 1.66 0.00 -8.13
CA ILE A 220 1.00 -0.16 -6.83
C ILE A 220 -0.53 -0.12 -6.98
N MET A 221 -1.06 0.85 -7.73
CA MET A 221 -2.49 0.94 -8.01
C MET A 221 -3.03 -0.26 -8.79
N SER A 222 -2.27 -0.74 -9.77
CA SER A 222 -2.67 -1.90 -10.58
C SER A 222 -2.63 -3.21 -9.79
N PHE A 223 -1.65 -3.36 -8.88
CA PHE A 223 -1.64 -4.43 -7.90
C PHE A 223 -2.84 -4.35 -6.95
N TRP A 224 -3.11 -3.17 -6.37
CA TRP A 224 -4.24 -2.93 -5.47
C TRP A 224 -5.59 -3.23 -6.14
N ASP A 225 -5.79 -2.80 -7.39
CA ASP A 225 -6.96 -3.13 -8.21
C ASP A 225 -7.18 -4.65 -8.32
N ARG A 226 -6.18 -5.39 -8.77
CA ARG A 226 -6.29 -6.85 -8.95
C ARG A 226 -6.46 -7.58 -7.62
N LEU A 227 -5.80 -7.10 -6.56
CA LEU A 227 -5.97 -7.61 -5.19
C LEU A 227 -7.42 -7.40 -4.71
N CYS A 228 -7.99 -6.20 -4.86
CA CYS A 228 -9.38 -5.91 -4.51
C CYS A 228 -10.37 -6.81 -5.27
N LYS A 229 -10.15 -7.03 -6.57
CA LYS A 229 -10.96 -7.94 -7.41
C LYS A 229 -10.94 -9.37 -6.87
N MET A 230 -9.76 -9.96 -6.69
CA MET A 230 -9.60 -11.34 -6.17
C MET A 230 -10.12 -11.49 -4.74
N LEU A 231 -10.01 -10.46 -3.91
CA LEU A 231 -10.54 -10.47 -2.56
C LEU A 231 -12.05 -10.18 -2.50
N HIS A 232 -12.74 -9.97 -3.63
CA HIS A 232 -14.16 -9.59 -3.67
C HIS A 232 -14.49 -8.38 -2.77
N VAL A 233 -13.59 -7.38 -2.77
CA VAL A 233 -13.82 -6.09 -2.09
C VAL A 233 -14.97 -5.39 -2.81
N ARG A 234 -16.06 -5.12 -2.08
CA ARG A 234 -17.33 -4.63 -2.62
C ARG A 234 -17.27 -3.16 -3.04
N LYS A 235 -16.49 -2.37 -2.30
CA LYS A 235 -16.38 -0.93 -2.51
C LYS A 235 -15.10 -0.39 -1.90
N VAL A 236 -14.35 0.43 -2.63
CA VAL A 236 -13.17 1.14 -2.09
C VAL A 236 -13.40 2.65 -2.19
N THR A 237 -13.06 3.38 -1.13
CA THR A 237 -12.97 4.84 -1.17
C THR A 237 -11.51 5.30 -1.15
N VAL A 238 -11.21 6.44 -1.76
CA VAL A 238 -9.92 7.12 -1.61
C VAL A 238 -10.15 8.61 -1.39
N MET A 239 -9.47 9.19 -0.40
CA MET A 239 -9.37 10.63 -0.23
C MET A 239 -8.10 11.11 -0.92
N ASP A 240 -8.25 12.01 -1.89
CA ASP A 240 -7.10 12.50 -2.63
C ASP A 240 -6.50 13.75 -1.98
N ILE A 241 -5.35 13.55 -1.34
CA ILE A 241 -4.59 14.59 -0.62
C ILE A 241 -3.20 14.84 -1.25
N SER A 242 -2.95 14.35 -2.46
CA SER A 242 -1.63 14.45 -3.12
C SER A 242 -1.28 15.89 -3.50
N LYS A 243 -0.08 16.34 -3.10
CA LYS A 243 0.53 17.65 -3.44
C LYS A 243 1.62 17.57 -4.51
N LYS A 244 1.86 16.38 -5.07
CA LYS A 244 2.87 16.13 -6.12
C LYS A 244 2.64 17.10 -7.31
N TYR A 245 3.70 17.60 -7.95
CA TYR A 245 3.67 18.52 -9.11
C TYR A 245 2.70 19.76 -9.08
N GLY A 246 2.37 20.33 -7.91
CA GLY A 246 1.79 21.69 -7.83
C GLY A 246 0.25 21.79 -7.80
N VAL A 247 -0.31 22.96 -8.10
CA VAL A 247 -1.78 23.19 -8.17
C VAL A 247 -2.33 22.96 -9.59
N GLU A 248 -1.51 23.21 -10.58
CA GLU A 248 -1.89 23.44 -11.96
C GLU A 248 -2.01 22.12 -12.72
N TYR A 249 -1.10 21.18 -12.45
CA TYR A 249 -0.98 19.91 -13.17
C TYR A 249 -2.28 19.08 -13.14
N ARG A 250 -3.01 19.00 -12.01
CA ARG A 250 -4.27 18.23 -11.97
C ARG A 250 -5.46 18.91 -12.55
N LEU A 251 -5.50 20.24 -12.52
CA LEU A 251 -6.54 20.96 -13.21
C LEU A 251 -6.40 20.66 -14.71
N LEU A 252 -5.17 20.68 -15.23
CA LEU A 252 -4.85 20.22 -16.58
C LEU A 252 -5.18 18.73 -16.81
N HIS A 253 -4.76 17.80 -15.93
CA HIS A 253 -5.08 16.36 -16.08
C HIS A 253 -6.59 16.09 -16.06
N ALA A 254 -7.34 16.75 -15.17
CA ALA A 254 -8.79 16.57 -15.11
C ALA A 254 -9.48 17.11 -16.37
N VAL A 255 -8.94 18.17 -16.97
CA VAL A 255 -9.37 18.70 -18.27
C VAL A 255 -9.01 17.77 -19.43
N THR A 256 -7.78 17.23 -19.50
CA THR A 256 -7.32 16.41 -20.63
C THR A 256 -7.85 14.98 -20.61
N ALA A 257 -7.94 14.35 -19.43
CA ALA A 257 -8.48 13.00 -19.27
C ALA A 257 -9.99 12.97 -19.01
N GLY A 258 -10.61 14.09 -18.66
CA GLY A 258 -12.01 14.16 -18.22
C GLY A 258 -12.27 13.56 -16.82
N HIS A 259 -11.22 13.10 -16.12
CA HIS A 259 -11.29 12.52 -14.79
C HIS A 259 -9.98 12.72 -13.99
N PRO A 260 -10.00 12.55 -12.65
CA PRO A 260 -8.77 12.50 -11.86
C PRO A 260 -7.95 11.25 -12.18
N TRP A 261 -6.69 11.23 -11.72
CA TRP A 261 -5.78 10.09 -11.90
C TRP A 261 -6.35 8.74 -11.44
N TYR A 262 -7.01 8.68 -10.27
CA TYR A 262 -7.64 7.43 -9.81
C TYR A 262 -8.74 6.90 -10.76
N GLY A 263 -9.26 7.75 -11.66
CA GLY A 263 -10.22 7.37 -12.71
C GLY A 263 -9.67 6.33 -13.69
N ASP A 264 -8.35 6.26 -13.90
CA ASP A 264 -7.69 5.21 -14.70
C ASP A 264 -7.97 3.79 -14.16
N TRP A 265 -8.19 3.67 -12.84
CA TRP A 265 -8.61 2.42 -12.18
C TRP A 265 -10.12 2.39 -11.87
N GLY A 266 -10.92 3.18 -12.56
CA GLY A 266 -12.38 3.18 -12.47
C GLY A 266 -12.97 3.83 -11.21
N TYR A 267 -12.18 4.59 -10.44
CA TYR A 267 -12.70 5.37 -9.32
C TYR A 267 -13.53 6.57 -9.83
N LYS A 268 -14.75 6.73 -9.31
CA LYS A 268 -15.70 7.79 -9.71
C LYS A 268 -15.97 8.74 -8.55
N PHE A 269 -16.52 9.92 -8.85
CA PHE A 269 -16.91 10.86 -7.80
C PHE A 269 -17.92 10.19 -6.86
N GLY A 270 -17.62 10.18 -5.56
CA GLY A 270 -18.47 9.58 -4.54
C GLY A 270 -19.18 10.63 -3.70
N ALA A 271 -18.45 11.24 -2.77
CA ALA A 271 -18.97 12.32 -1.91
C ALA A 271 -17.94 13.45 -1.80
N GLY A 272 -18.33 14.66 -2.19
CA GLY A 272 -17.51 15.86 -2.04
C GLY A 272 -17.53 16.39 -0.61
N SER A 273 -16.41 16.94 -0.16
CA SER A 273 -16.35 17.81 1.01
C SER A 273 -17.17 19.09 0.79
N TYR A 274 -17.68 19.72 1.85
CA TYR A 274 -18.24 21.08 1.81
C TYR A 274 -19.30 21.30 0.72
N ALA A 275 -20.25 20.38 0.60
CA ALA A 275 -21.36 20.42 -0.38
C ALA A 275 -20.96 20.45 -1.87
N VAL A 276 -19.71 20.13 -2.22
CA VAL A 276 -19.32 19.89 -3.62
C VAL A 276 -20.12 18.70 -4.18
N THR A 277 -20.87 18.94 -5.24
CA THR A 277 -21.63 17.91 -5.97
C THR A 277 -20.86 17.42 -7.19
N SER A 278 -21.26 16.27 -7.76
CA SER A 278 -20.67 15.78 -9.01
C SER A 278 -20.85 16.77 -10.17
N ASP A 279 -21.94 17.55 -10.17
CA ASP A 279 -22.21 18.50 -11.24
C ASP A 279 -21.46 19.82 -11.04
N ALA A 280 -21.21 20.23 -9.78
CA ALA A 280 -20.28 21.31 -9.48
C ALA A 280 -18.85 20.96 -9.92
N TYR A 281 -18.42 19.70 -9.71
CA TYR A 281 -17.13 19.21 -10.20
C TYR A 281 -17.04 19.23 -11.74
N LYS A 282 -18.04 18.69 -12.45
CA LYS A 282 -18.08 18.73 -13.93
C LYS A 282 -18.05 20.16 -14.47
N LYS A 283 -18.90 21.05 -13.94
CA LYS A 283 -18.92 22.48 -14.32
C LYS A 283 -17.57 23.17 -14.07
N ALA A 284 -16.86 22.81 -13.00
CA ALA A 284 -15.52 23.32 -12.75
C ALA A 284 -14.52 22.84 -13.81
N VAL A 285 -14.53 21.55 -14.19
CA VAL A 285 -13.67 21.01 -15.26
C VAL A 285 -14.00 21.64 -16.63
N GLU A 286 -15.28 21.78 -16.98
CA GLU A 286 -15.73 22.50 -18.19
C GLU A 286 -15.35 23.99 -18.20
N THR A 287 -15.28 24.62 -17.02
CA THR A 287 -14.82 26.02 -16.91
C THR A 287 -13.32 26.10 -17.13
N LEU A 288 -12.56 25.20 -16.48
CA LEU A 288 -11.10 25.10 -16.63
C LEU A 288 -10.68 24.78 -18.08
N SER A 289 -11.45 23.96 -18.80
CA SER A 289 -11.16 23.63 -20.21
C SER A 289 -11.30 24.81 -21.19
N ARG A 290 -11.90 25.92 -20.75
CA ARG A 290 -12.06 27.16 -21.53
C ARG A 290 -11.01 28.22 -21.18
N ILE A 291 -10.19 27.99 -20.15
CA ILE A 291 -9.13 28.92 -19.74
C ILE A 291 -7.89 28.68 -20.61
N PRO A 292 -7.30 29.73 -21.22
CA PRO A 292 -6.08 29.59 -22.01
C PRO A 292 -4.91 28.99 -21.20
N LEU A 293 -4.13 28.10 -21.82
CA LEU A 293 -2.99 27.42 -21.17
C LEU A 293 -1.94 28.39 -20.59
N SER A 294 -1.87 29.63 -21.08
CA SER A 294 -1.01 30.68 -20.53
C SER A 294 -1.27 30.99 -19.05
N PHE A 295 -2.51 30.83 -18.57
CA PHE A 295 -2.85 30.99 -17.14
C PHE A 295 -2.31 29.87 -16.25
N PHE A 296 -1.96 28.71 -16.82
CA PHE A 296 -1.34 27.58 -16.11
C PHE A 296 0.18 27.56 -16.23
N SER A 297 0.79 28.54 -16.93
CA SER A 297 2.25 28.63 -17.06
C SER A 297 2.84 29.38 -15.87
N PRO A 298 3.72 28.76 -15.06
CA PRO A 298 4.68 29.51 -14.26
C PRO A 298 5.58 30.34 -15.20
N LYS A 299 6.20 31.40 -14.71
CA LYS A 299 7.16 32.23 -15.48
C LYS A 299 8.53 31.54 -15.72
N HIS A 300 8.62 30.21 -15.59
CA HIS A 300 9.83 29.43 -15.85
C HIS A 300 9.51 28.11 -16.58
N ASP A 301 10.33 27.82 -17.59
CA ASP A 301 10.54 26.54 -18.29
C ASP A 301 9.40 25.89 -19.09
N LEU A 302 9.00 26.56 -20.17
CA LEU A 302 8.13 26.00 -21.23
C LEU A 302 8.71 24.77 -21.96
N LEU A 303 10.02 24.53 -21.91
CA LEU A 303 10.65 23.34 -22.50
C LEU A 303 10.29 22.04 -21.77
N GLY A 304 9.74 22.12 -20.54
CA GLY A 304 9.40 20.94 -19.75
C GLY A 304 8.06 20.27 -20.11
N LEU A 305 7.08 21.01 -20.66
CA LEU A 305 5.72 20.46 -20.83
C LEU A 305 5.60 19.48 -22.00
N HIS A 306 6.16 19.79 -23.16
CA HIS A 306 5.86 19.05 -24.41
C HIS A 306 6.32 17.59 -24.37
N CYS A 307 7.43 17.30 -23.66
CA CYS A 307 7.97 15.95 -23.50
C CYS A 307 7.32 15.15 -22.34
N ARG A 308 6.57 15.81 -21.43
CA ARG A 308 5.99 15.18 -20.23
C ARG A 308 4.53 14.78 -20.35
N ILE A 309 3.87 15.14 -21.46
CA ILE A 309 2.47 14.76 -21.74
C ILE A 309 2.30 13.24 -21.90
N GLN A 310 3.36 12.48 -22.19
CA GLN A 310 3.34 11.01 -22.23
C GLN A 310 3.60 10.33 -20.87
N SER A 311 3.83 11.06 -19.77
CA SER A 311 4.22 10.42 -18.50
C SER A 311 3.74 11.12 -17.20
N HIS A 312 2.77 10.46 -16.55
CA HIS A 312 2.51 10.45 -15.10
C HIS A 312 2.00 11.72 -14.37
N CYS A 313 1.19 11.47 -13.33
CA CYS A 313 0.07 12.34 -12.94
C CYS A 313 0.13 12.93 -11.50
N THR A 314 -0.91 13.70 -11.11
CA THR A 314 -1.15 14.44 -9.84
C THR A 314 -0.30 15.71 -9.64
N GLY A 315 -0.64 16.81 -8.93
CA GLY A 315 -1.56 17.22 -7.82
C GLY A 315 -2.37 18.51 -8.17
N PRO A 316 -3.40 19.01 -7.40
CA PRO A 316 -4.06 18.58 -6.15
C PRO A 316 -5.63 18.62 -6.14
N SER A 317 -6.32 19.77 -5.92
CA SER A 317 -7.44 19.83 -4.94
C SER A 317 -8.89 20.01 -5.43
N GLN A 318 -9.66 18.91 -5.33
CA GLN A 318 -10.95 18.93 -4.63
C GLN A 318 -11.00 17.68 -3.73
N THR A 319 -11.34 17.85 -2.45
CA THR A 319 -11.51 16.75 -1.49
C THR A 319 -12.80 15.99 -1.76
N ALA A 320 -12.78 15.17 -2.81
CA ALA A 320 -13.81 14.19 -3.11
C ALA A 320 -13.37 12.81 -2.63
N ASN A 321 -14.26 12.11 -1.93
CA ASN A 321 -14.17 10.68 -1.73
C ASN A 321 -14.47 10.02 -3.07
N TRP A 322 -13.45 9.51 -3.75
CA TRP A 322 -13.67 8.74 -4.97
C TRP A 322 -14.08 7.33 -4.56
N ARG A 323 -15.17 6.83 -5.16
CA ARG A 323 -15.76 5.53 -4.85
C ARG A 323 -15.71 4.64 -6.08
N ARG A 324 -15.34 3.39 -5.86
CA ARG A 324 -15.42 2.30 -6.81
C ARG A 324 -16.14 1.16 -6.14
#